data_AF-R7W1R3-F1
#
_entry.id   AF-R7W1R3-F1
#
_cell.length_a   1.000
_cell.length_b   1.000
_cell.length_c   1.000
_cell.angle_alpha   90.00
_cell.angle_beta   90.00
_cell.angle_gamma   90.00
#
_symmetry.space_group_name_H-M   'P 1'
#
loop_
_entity.id
_entity.type
_entity.pdbx_description
1 polymer ?
#
loop_
_entity_poly.entity_id
_entity_poly.type
_entity_poly.pdbx_seq_one_letter_code
_entity_poly.pdbx_strand_id
1 'polypeptide(L)' 'MLKPGNTVIFRNARIDMFKDTMRLAVDKWGLIEVVEEPAGFKVNEDNNMSEIEYELVNVPPKKQERKK' A
#
# COMPACT_ATOMS: atom_id res chain seq x y z
N MET A 1 10.00 3.03 -19.16
CA MET A 1 10.82 3.15 -17.93
C MET A 1 10.18 4.19 -17.03
N LEU A 2 10.06 3.94 -15.73
CA LEU A 2 9.49 4.89 -14.78
C LEU A 2 10.40 6.11 -14.64
N LYS A 3 9.80 7.31 -14.69
CA LYS A 3 10.50 8.58 -14.52
C LYS A 3 9.75 9.45 -13.51
N PRO A 4 10.44 10.35 -12.79
CA PRO A 4 9.77 11.36 -11.99
C PRO A 4 8.73 12.13 -12.81
N GLY A 5 7.56 12.38 -12.22
CA GLY A 5 6.44 13.08 -12.87
C GLY A 5 5.47 12.19 -13.66
N ASN A 6 5.78 10.91 -13.90
CA ASN A 6 4.82 10.00 -14.52
C ASN A 6 3.63 9.72 -13.58
N THR A 7 2.42 9.68 -14.14
CA THR A 7 1.27 9.06 -13.48
C THR A 7 1.26 7.58 -13.82
N VAL A 8 1.15 6.72 -12.80
CA VAL A 8 1.18 5.27 -12.99
C VAL A 8 0.10 4.57 -12.17
N ILE A 9 -0.40 3.46 -12.71
CA ILE A 9 -1.32 2.56 -12.03
C ILE A 9 -0.57 1.26 -11.73
N PHE A 10 -0.58 0.88 -10.46
CA PHE A 10 -0.06 -0.39 -9.99
C PHE A 10 -1.20 -1.40 -9.87
N ARG A 11 -1.16 -2.48 -10.67
CA ARG A 11 -2.14 -3.57 -10.62
C ARG A 11 -1.53 -4.79 -9.97
N ASN A 12 -2.29 -5.44 -9.10
CA ASN A 12 -1.86 -6.60 -8.31
C ASN A 12 -0.57 -6.32 -7.52
N ALA A 13 -0.39 -5.07 -7.08
CA ALA A 13 0.65 -4.74 -6.14
C ALA A 13 0.29 -5.25 -4.75
N ARG A 14 1.30 -5.43 -3.91
CA ARG A 14 1.16 -5.83 -2.52
C ARG A 14 1.82 -4.82 -1.60
N ILE A 15 1.44 -4.88 -0.34
CA ILE A 15 2.18 -4.21 0.72
C ILE A 15 3.17 -5.21 1.31
N ASP A 16 4.42 -4.79 1.44
CA ASP A 16 5.47 -5.54 2.10
C ASP A 16 5.86 -4.81 3.41
N MET A 17 6.02 -5.58 4.49
CA MET A 17 6.46 -5.03 5.77
C MET A 17 7.98 -5.11 5.84
N PHE A 18 8.63 -3.97 6.06
CA PHE A 18 10.07 -3.86 6.12
C PHE A 18 10.47 -3.02 7.33
N LYS A 19 11.11 -3.66 8.32
CA LYS A 19 11.60 -3.02 9.56
C LYS A 19 10.53 -2.11 10.18
N ASP A 20 9.40 -2.72 10.54
CA ASP A 20 8.25 -2.07 11.18
C ASP A 20 7.54 -1.00 10.33
N THR A 21 8.01 -0.70 9.12
CA THR A 21 7.34 0.19 8.15
C THR A 21 6.75 -0.58 6.98
N MET A 22 5.78 0.00 6.28
CA MET A 22 5.17 -0.61 5.09
C MET A 22 5.72 -0.05 3.79
N ARG A 23 5.76 -0.84 2.71
CA ARG A 23 6.15 -0.40 1.37
C ARG A 23 5.27 -1.02 0.30
N LEU A 24 4.97 -0.26 -0.76
CA LEU A 24 4.31 -0.80 -1.95
C LEU A 24 5.33 -1.55 -2.81
N ALA A 25 4.99 -2.78 -3.20
CA ALA A 25 5.83 -3.61 -4.06
C ALA A 25 5.01 -4.25 -5.19
N VAL A 26 5.66 -4.48 -6.33
CA VAL A 26 5.11 -5.20 -7.47
C VAL A 26 6.01 -6.39 -7.74
N ASP A 27 5.45 -7.58 -7.79
CA ASP A 27 6.19 -8.81 -8.10
C ASP A 27 6.04 -9.19 -9.59
N LYS A 28 6.50 -10.38 -9.96
CA LYS A 28 6.47 -10.83 -11.36
C LYS A 28 5.05 -11.09 -11.92
N TRP A 29 4.01 -11.08 -11.09
CA TRP A 29 2.61 -11.24 -11.52
C TRP A 29 1.85 -9.91 -11.52
N GLY A 30 2.44 -8.84 -10.97
CA GLY A 30 1.87 -7.49 -11.00
C GLY A 30 2.23 -6.72 -12.26
N LEU A 31 1.49 -5.64 -12.51
CA LEU A 31 1.66 -4.78 -13.68
C LEU A 31 1.81 -3.32 -13.25
N ILE A 32 2.76 -2.63 -13.89
CA ILE A 32 2.94 -1.19 -13.77
C ILE A 32 2.52 -0.57 -15.10
N GLU A 33 1.44 0.18 -15.08
CA GLU A 33 0.86 0.85 -16.25
C GLU A 33 1.19 2.34 -16.18
N VAL A 34 1.80 2.90 -17.22
CA VAL A 34 2.04 4.34 -17.31
C VAL A 34 0.83 4.97 -17.98
N VAL A 35 0.22 5.94 -17.33
CA VAL A 35 -0.94 6.67 -17.85
C VAL A 35 -0.43 7.86 -18.65
N GLU A 36 -0.96 8.05 -19.85
CA GLU A 36 -0.60 9.17 -20.73
C GLU A 36 -1.14 10.50 -20.16
N GLU A 37 -2.35 10.46 -19.62
CA GLU A 37 -2.97 11.61 -18.97
C GLU A 37 -2.48 11.76 -17.51
N PRO A 38 -2.01 12.95 -17.12
CA PRO A 38 -1.66 13.21 -15.73
C PRO A 38 -2.85 13.03 -14.79
N ALA A 39 -2.58 12.54 -13.58
CA ALA A 39 -3.57 12.50 -12.51
C ALA A 39 -4.16 13.90 -12.26
N GLY A 40 -5.49 14.01 -12.28
CA GLY A 40 -6.21 15.26 -12.00
C GLY A 40 -6.21 15.68 -10.52
N PHE A 41 -5.38 15.04 -9.69
CA PHE A 41 -5.28 15.30 -8.26
C PHE A 41 -3.86 15.69 -7.86
N LYS A 42 -3.74 16.52 -6.83
CA LYS A 42 -2.46 16.85 -6.21
C LYS A 42 -2.10 15.77 -5.18
N VAL A 43 -0.89 15.24 -5.25
CA VAL A 43 -0.36 14.31 -4.25
C VAL A 43 -0.18 15.04 -2.92
N ASN A 44 -0.59 14.41 -1.82
CA ASN A 44 -0.31 14.90 -0.47
C ASN A 44 1.06 14.38 -0.03
N GLU A 45 2.08 15.23 -0.11
CA GLU A 45 3.46 14.88 0.25
C GLU A 45 3.69 14.82 1.77
N ASP A 46 2.78 15.38 2.58
CA ASP A 46 2.89 15.39 4.05
C ASP A 46 2.43 14.08 4.70
N ASN A 47 1.81 13.17 3.93
CA ASN A 47 1.28 11.91 4.43
C ASN A 47 2.02 10.69 3.86
N ASN A 48 3.25 10.48 4.33
CA ASN A 48 4.07 9.35 3.91
C ASN A 48 3.83 8.09 4.76
N MET A 49 3.01 7.17 4.24
CA MET A 49 2.72 5.89 4.89
C MET A 49 3.95 4.99 5.07
N SER A 50 5.02 5.21 4.31
CA SER A 50 6.24 4.38 4.38
C SER A 50 7.18 4.78 5.51
N GLU A 51 6.91 5.90 6.17
CA GLU A 51 7.65 6.37 7.36
C GLU A 51 6.92 6.04 8.67
N ILE A 52 5.69 5.53 8.57
CA ILE A 52 4.90 5.14 9.73
C ILE A 52 5.37 3.78 10.24
N GLU A 53 5.68 3.72 11.53
CA GLU A 53 6.01 2.48 12.23
C GLU A 53 4.74 1.79 12.73
N TYR A 54 4.66 0.48 12.49
CA TYR A 54 3.56 -0.39 12.84
C TYR A 54 4.04 -1.50 13.76
N GLU A 55 3.24 -1.79 14.78
CA GLU A 55 3.45 -2.94 15.66
C GLU A 55 2.49 -4.09 15.30
N LEU A 56 2.96 -5.32 15.51
CA LEU A 56 2.10 -6.50 15.37
C LEU A 56 1.12 -6.55 16.54
N VAL A 57 -0.17 -6.33 16.27
CA VAL A 57 -1.23 -6.44 17.27
C VAL A 57 -1.83 -7.85 17.28
N ASN A 58 -1.65 -8.57 18.38
CA ASN A 58 -2.30 -9.86 18.61
C ASN A 58 -3.71 -9.63 19.18
N VAL A 59 -4.73 -9.76 18.33
CA VAL A 59 -6.13 -9.67 18.79
C VAL A 59 -6.58 -11.04 19.32
N PRO A 60 -6.97 -11.16 20.60
CA PRO A 60 -7.50 -12.42 21.12
C PRO A 60 -8.84 -12.75 20.45
N PRO A 61 -9.15 -14.03 20.21
CA PRO A 61 -10.41 -14.44 19.60
C PRO A 61 -11.58 -13.96 20.46
N LYS A 62 -12.55 -13.27 19.84
CA LYS A 62 -13.78 -12.86 20.53
C LYS A 62 -14.51 -14.12 21.01
N LYS A 63 -14.82 -14.21 22.31
CA LYS A 63 -15.73 -15.24 22.84
C LYS A 63 -17.06 -15.10 22.11
N GLN A 64 -17.38 -16.08 21.26
CA GLN A 64 -18.72 -16.19 20.70
C GLN A 64 -19.65 -16.54 21.86
N GLU A 65 -20.42 -15.56 22.35
CA GLU A 65 -21.57 -15.86 23.19
C GLU A 65 -22.58 -16.62 22.32
N ARG A 66 -22.58 -17.94 22.48
CA ARG A 66 -23.68 -18.78 22.00
C ARG A 66 -24.93 -18.32 22.73
N LYS A 67 -25.74 -17.48 22.08
CA LYS A 67 -27.13 -17.25 22.50
C LYS A 67 -27.83 -18.62 22.46
N LYS A 68 -28.26 -19.08 23.63
CA LYS A 68 -29.09 -20.27 23.82
C LYS A 68 -30.47 -20.03 23.21
#